data_AF-A0A2I0QGV4-F1
#
_entry.id   AF-A0A2I0QGV4-F1
#
_cell.length_a   1.000
_cell.length_b   1.000
_cell.length_c   1.000
_cell.angle_alpha   90.00
_cell.angle_beta   90.00
_cell.angle_gamma   90.00
#
_symmetry.space_group_name_H-M   'P 1'
#
loop_
_entity.id
_entity.type
_entity.pdbx_description
1 polymer ?
#
loop_
_entity_poly.entity_id
_entity_poly.type
_entity_poly.pdbx_seq_one_letter_code
_entity_poly.pdbx_strand_id
1 'polypeptide(L)'
;MSYKPDFSVVSKITDKLIGTKTLIPDNTIGNISFDSEKEAHFVCAILNSDKAKSLFSMRSGKSKWGISIEMVKKIPVPKFNSKDKEHLKLSDLSMEAHKYAHKNELDKVNKIEEEINKIVEKII
;
A
#
# COMPACT_ATOMS: atom_id res chain seq x y z
N MET A 1 -0.06 9.40 20.41
CA MET A 1 -0.59 8.54 19.33
C MET A 1 0.05 9.03 18.04
N SER A 2 0.93 8.22 17.46
CA SER A 2 1.48 8.52 16.12
C SER A 2 0.44 8.10 15.07
N TYR A 3 0.23 8.93 14.05
CA TYR A 3 -0.68 8.64 12.95
C TYR A 3 -0.22 7.39 12.19
N LYS A 4 -1.13 6.43 11.96
CA LYS A 4 -0.87 5.23 11.15
C LYS A 4 -1.54 5.43 9.79
N PRO A 5 -0.77 5.60 8.71
CA PRO A 5 -1.34 5.66 7.38
C PRO A 5 -1.69 4.25 6.92
N ASP A 6 -2.83 4.11 6.25
CA ASP A 6 -3.17 2.91 5.50
C ASP A 6 -3.12 3.25 4.02
N PHE A 7 -2.50 2.37 3.23
CA PHE A 7 -2.37 2.53 1.79
C PHE A 7 -3.26 1.52 1.08
N SER A 8 -3.89 1.92 -0.02
CA SER A 8 -4.73 1.04 -0.84
C SER A 8 -4.51 1.34 -2.32
N VAL A 9 -4.72 0.32 -3.15
CA VAL A 9 -4.66 0.45 -4.61
C VAL A 9 -6.06 0.73 -5.13
N VAL A 10 -6.18 1.79 -5.91
CA VAL A 10 -7.44 2.20 -6.56
C VAL A 10 -7.20 2.29 -8.06
N SER A 11 -8.21 1.93 -8.85
CA SER A 11 -8.16 2.00 -10.31
C SER A 11 -9.43 2.68 -10.86
N LYS A 12 -10.16 2.00 -11.73
CA LYS A 12 -11.41 2.51 -12.29
C LYS A 12 -12.59 2.01 -11.48
N ILE A 13 -13.56 2.88 -11.24
CA ILE A 13 -14.84 2.55 -10.61
C ILE A 13 -15.90 2.52 -11.70
N THR A 14 -16.76 1.50 -11.65
CA THR A 14 -17.95 1.43 -12.51
C THR A 14 -19.14 1.91 -11.72
N ASP A 15 -19.72 3.02 -12.16
CA ASP A 15 -20.95 3.58 -11.62
C ASP A 15 -22.11 3.37 -12.59
N LYS A 16 -23.33 3.23 -12.05
CA LYS A 16 -24.54 2.95 -12.83
C LYS A 16 -24.94 4.10 -13.76
N LEU A 17 -24.64 5.35 -13.40
CA LEU A 17 -25.08 6.54 -14.10
C LEU A 17 -24.02 7.08 -15.07
N ILE A 18 -22.75 7.06 -14.64
CA ILE A 18 -21.64 7.68 -15.40
C ILE A 18 -20.70 6.67 -16.06
N GLY A 19 -20.99 5.37 -15.91
CA GLY A 19 -20.18 4.28 -16.45
C GLY A 19 -18.84 4.12 -15.71
N THR A 20 -17.83 3.59 -16.41
CA THR A 20 -16.50 3.37 -15.85
C THR A 20 -15.66 4.66 -15.88
N LYS A 21 -15.23 5.13 -14.71
CA LYS A 21 -14.40 6.34 -14.54
C LYS A 21 -13.18 6.06 -13.66
N THR A 22 -12.11 6.82 -13.88
CA THR A 22 -10.94 6.81 -12.99
C THR A 22 -11.32 7.45 -11.66
N LEU A 23 -11.02 6.79 -10.54
CA LEU A 23 -11.19 7.40 -9.22
C LEU A 23 -10.15 8.50 -9.05
N ILE A 24 -10.60 9.69 -8.66
CA ILE A 24 -9.74 10.82 -8.29
C ILE A 24 -10.02 11.11 -6.82
N PRO A 25 -9.05 10.91 -5.92
CA PRO A 25 -9.22 11.25 -4.52
C PRO A 25 -9.31 12.78 -4.33
N ASP A 26 -9.87 13.20 -3.21
CA ASP A 26 -9.87 14.60 -2.80
C ASP A 26 -8.46 15.06 -2.34
N ASN A 27 -8.33 16.34 -1.98
CA ASN A 27 -7.05 16.92 -1.57
C ASN A 27 -6.57 16.45 -0.19
N THR A 28 -7.37 15.68 0.56
CA THR A 28 -6.98 15.15 1.88
C THR A 28 -6.28 13.80 1.78
N ILE A 29 -6.42 13.09 0.65
CA ILE A 29 -5.80 11.80 0.38
C ILE A 29 -4.61 11.98 -0.57
N GLY A 30 -3.42 11.57 -0.12
CA GLY A 30 -2.24 11.50 -0.97
C GLY A 30 -2.40 10.42 -2.04
N ASN A 31 -1.96 10.70 -3.27
CA ASN A 31 -1.98 9.73 -4.36
C ASN A 31 -0.59 9.55 -4.99
N ILE A 32 -0.33 8.33 -5.47
CA ILE A 32 0.86 7.97 -6.23
C ILE A 32 0.35 7.24 -7.48
N SER A 33 0.69 7.75 -8.65
CA SER A 33 0.25 7.16 -9.93
C SER A 33 1.21 6.07 -10.38
N PHE A 34 0.65 4.97 -10.90
CA PHE A 34 1.39 3.83 -11.45
C PHE A 34 0.75 3.36 -12.75
N ASP A 35 1.58 2.92 -13.71
CA ASP A 35 1.12 2.38 -14.99
C ASP A 35 0.85 0.87 -14.93
N SER A 36 1.38 0.19 -13.92
CA SER A 36 1.28 -1.27 -13.73
C SER A 36 0.56 -1.59 -12.42
N GLU A 37 -0.50 -2.40 -12.51
CA GLU A 37 -1.23 -2.91 -11.34
C GLU A 37 -0.31 -3.68 -10.39
N LYS A 38 0.60 -4.49 -10.94
CA LYS A 38 1.56 -5.25 -10.12
C LYS A 38 2.52 -4.34 -9.37
N GLU A 39 3.00 -3.28 -10.02
CA GLU A 39 3.90 -2.32 -9.38
C GLU A 39 3.17 -1.55 -8.27
N ALA A 40 1.94 -1.12 -8.53
CA ALA A 40 1.10 -0.45 -7.52
C ALA A 40 0.90 -1.35 -6.28
N HIS A 41 0.57 -2.63 -6.49
CA HIS A 41 0.39 -3.58 -5.40
C HIS A 41 1.69 -3.91 -4.67
N PHE A 42 2.82 -3.99 -5.37
CA PHE A 42 4.14 -4.16 -4.76
C PHE A 42 4.47 -3.01 -3.81
N VAL A 43 4.32 -1.77 -4.28
CA VAL A 43 4.57 -0.58 -3.45
C VAL A 43 3.59 -0.53 -2.28
N CYS A 44 2.31 -0.84 -2.52
CA CYS A 44 1.30 -0.90 -1.47
C CYS A 44 1.64 -1.93 -0.38
N ALA A 45 2.12 -3.13 -0.76
CA ALA A 45 2.57 -4.16 0.19
C ALA A 45 3.69 -3.63 1.11
N ILE A 46 4.68 -2.97 0.51
CA ILE A 46 5.82 -2.41 1.24
C ILE A 46 5.36 -1.30 2.20
N LEU A 47 4.55 -0.35 1.72
CA LEU A 47 4.13 0.80 2.52
C LEU A 47 3.24 0.41 3.71
N ASN A 48 2.48 -0.67 3.59
CA ASN A 48 1.65 -1.21 4.68
C ASN A 48 2.40 -2.16 5.63
N SER A 49 3.66 -2.51 5.34
CA SER A 49 4.46 -3.38 6.20
C SER A 49 4.79 -2.74 7.55
N ASP A 50 5.08 -3.56 8.54
CA ASP A 50 5.48 -3.10 9.88
C ASP A 50 6.78 -2.29 9.85
N LYS A 51 7.71 -2.64 8.95
CA LYS A 51 8.94 -1.89 8.73
C LYS A 51 8.65 -0.46 8.27
N ALA A 52 7.79 -0.29 7.27
CA ALA A 52 7.39 1.03 6.78
C ALA A 52 6.60 1.81 7.84
N LYS A 53 5.64 1.17 8.52
CA LYS A 53 4.87 1.75 9.64
C LYS A 53 5.80 2.24 10.76
N SER A 54 6.83 1.47 11.09
CA SER A 54 7.86 1.87 12.06
C SER A 54 8.62 3.12 11.61
N LEU A 55 9.08 3.16 10.35
CA LEU A 55 9.75 4.34 9.77
C LEU A 55 8.85 5.58 9.75
N PHE A 56 7.55 5.41 9.48
CA PHE A 56 6.57 6.49 9.59
C PHE A 56 6.42 6.97 11.02
N SER A 57 6.32 6.06 11.99
CA SER A 57 6.16 6.42 13.39
C SER A 57 7.36 7.19 13.96
N MET A 58 8.59 6.89 13.50
CA MET A 58 9.80 7.59 13.91
C MET A 58 9.90 9.00 13.33
N ARG A 59 9.39 9.20 12.10
CA ARG A 59 9.49 10.47 11.38
C ARG A 59 8.27 11.38 11.55
N SER A 60 7.14 10.84 11.97
CA SER A 60 5.92 11.60 12.18
C SER A 60 6.10 12.39 13.47
N GLY A 61 6.35 13.69 13.35
CA GLY A 61 6.27 14.60 14.48
C GLY A 61 4.87 14.54 15.12
N LYS A 62 4.73 15.07 16.33
CA LYS A 62 3.43 15.20 17.04
C LYS A 62 2.51 16.24 16.36
N SER A 63 2.41 16.25 15.04
CA SER A 63 1.52 17.10 14.28
C SER A 63 0.10 16.53 14.31
N LYS A 64 -0.90 17.41 14.42
CA LYS A 64 -2.32 17.05 14.24
C LYS A 64 -2.65 16.62 12.80
N TRP A 65 -1.76 16.95 11.86
CA TRP A 65 -1.89 16.64 10.44
C TRP A 65 -1.27 15.27 10.14
N GLY A 66 -1.95 14.51 9.26
CA GLY A 66 -1.50 13.18 8.81
C GLY A 66 -0.16 13.22 8.07
N ILE A 67 0.30 12.06 7.59
CA ILE A 67 1.58 11.94 6.90
C ILE A 67 1.51 12.59 5.52
N SER A 68 2.43 13.51 5.24
CA SER A 68 2.52 14.15 3.91
C SER A 68 3.07 13.18 2.86
N ILE A 69 2.68 13.38 1.60
CA ILE A 69 3.18 12.58 0.48
C ILE A 69 4.71 12.66 0.34
N GLU A 70 5.31 13.78 0.72
CA GLU A 70 6.77 13.95 0.74
C GLU A 70 7.46 13.02 1.74
N MET A 71 6.80 12.70 2.85
CA MET A 71 7.32 11.74 3.82
C MET A 71 7.20 10.31 3.31
N VAL A 72 6.13 9.98 2.57
CA VAL A 72 6.00 8.69 1.87
C VAL A 72 7.14 8.49 0.86
N LYS A 73 7.51 9.54 0.11
CA LYS A 73 8.64 9.52 -0.83
C LYS A 73 10.01 9.27 -0.20
N LYS A 74 10.13 9.42 1.13
CA LYS A 74 11.39 9.16 1.88
C LYS A 74 11.50 7.73 2.37
N ILE A 75 10.48 6.89 2.21
CA ILE A 75 10.58 5.46 2.51
C ILE A 75 11.45 4.80 1.43
N PRO A 76 12.46 4.01 1.82
CA PRO A 76 13.32 3.31 0.87
C PRO A 76 12.53 2.15 0.22
N VAL A 77 11.77 2.46 -0.82
CA VAL A 77 11.10 1.45 -1.65
C VAL A 77 12.00 1.13 -2.85
N PRO A 78 12.44 -0.12 -3.04
CA PRO A 78 13.24 -0.49 -4.19
C PRO A 78 12.43 -0.36 -5.48
N LYS A 79 13.12 -0.14 -6.59
CA LYS A 79 12.48 -0.09 -7.90
C LYS A 79 11.89 -1.47 -8.21
N PHE A 80 10.62 -1.50 -8.62
CA PHE A 80 9.95 -2.75 -8.95
C PHE A 80 10.67 -3.49 -10.09
N ASN A 81 10.89 -4.79 -9.90
CA ASN A 81 11.50 -5.67 -10.90
C ASN A 81 10.53 -6.81 -11.23
N SER A 82 9.98 -6.80 -12.43
CA SER A 82 9.03 -7.82 -12.90
C SER A 82 9.65 -9.21 -13.11
N LYS A 83 10.98 -9.35 -13.02
CA LYS A 83 11.68 -10.65 -13.05
C LYS A 83 12.02 -11.17 -11.67
N ASP A 84 11.87 -10.34 -10.64
CA ASP A 84 12.15 -10.72 -9.26
C ASP A 84 10.94 -11.44 -8.66
N LYS A 85 11.18 -12.66 -8.14
CA LYS A 85 10.13 -13.50 -7.58
C LYS A 85 9.57 -12.94 -6.28
N GLU A 86 10.38 -12.28 -5.46
CA GLU A 86 9.92 -11.68 -4.20
C GLU A 86 9.07 -10.43 -4.47
N HIS A 87 9.44 -9.63 -5.46
CA HIS A 87 8.65 -8.47 -5.88
C HIS A 87 7.28 -8.87 -6.42
N LEU A 88 7.25 -9.87 -7.31
CA LEU A 88 6.00 -10.41 -7.84
C LEU A 88 5.14 -11.02 -6.72
N LYS A 89 5.76 -11.75 -5.80
CA LYS A 89 5.08 -12.35 -4.67
C LYS A 89 4.44 -11.29 -3.75
N LEU A 90 5.13 -10.18 -3.49
CA LEU A 90 4.56 -9.06 -2.73
C LEU A 90 3.36 -8.43 -3.43
N SER A 91 3.43 -8.26 -4.77
CA SER A 91 2.27 -7.81 -5.56
C SER A 91 1.08 -8.76 -5.38
N ASP A 92 1.30 -10.06 -5.56
CA ASP A 92 0.25 -11.07 -5.52
C ASP A 92 -0.37 -11.17 -4.12
N LEU A 93 0.46 -11.16 -3.06
CA LEU A 93 -0.01 -11.12 -1.66
C LEU A 93 -0.86 -9.88 -1.37
N SER A 94 -0.43 -8.70 -1.83
CA SER A 94 -1.23 -7.47 -1.67
C SER A 94 -2.58 -7.59 -2.37
N MET A 95 -2.63 -8.12 -3.59
CA MET A 95 -3.89 -8.36 -4.30
C MET A 95 -4.80 -9.33 -3.55
N GLU A 96 -4.25 -10.40 -2.99
CA GLU A 96 -5.00 -11.36 -2.17
C GLU A 96 -5.53 -10.73 -0.88
N ALA A 97 -4.72 -9.93 -0.18
CA ALA A 97 -5.15 -9.20 1.01
C ALA A 97 -6.36 -8.30 0.70
N HIS A 98 -6.35 -7.56 -0.42
CA HIS A 98 -7.47 -6.73 -0.84
C HIS A 98 -8.74 -7.56 -1.11
N LYS A 99 -8.61 -8.74 -1.73
CA LYS A 99 -9.74 -9.65 -1.98
C LYS A 99 -10.35 -10.17 -0.66
N TYR A 100 -9.52 -10.52 0.31
CA TYR A 100 -10.00 -11.00 1.61
C TYR A 100 -10.56 -9.88 2.49
N ALA A 101 -9.95 -8.69 2.45
CA ALA A 101 -10.47 -7.50 3.11
C ALA A 101 -11.87 -7.14 2.59
N HIS A 102 -12.10 -7.18 1.27
CA HIS A 102 -13.43 -6.96 0.68
C HIS A 102 -14.47 -8.01 1.14
N LYS A 103 -14.03 -9.21 1.52
CA LYS A 103 -14.91 -10.27 2.05
C LYS A 103 -15.04 -10.24 3.58
N ASN A 104 -14.42 -9.27 4.26
CA ASN A 104 -14.30 -9.22 5.73
C ASN A 104 -13.62 -10.47 6.35
N GLU A 105 -12.74 -11.14 5.61
CA GLU A 105 -12.01 -12.33 6.09
C GLU A 105 -10.68 -11.92 6.76
N LEU A 106 -10.77 -11.18 7.88
CA LEU A 106 -9.62 -10.52 8.53
C LEU A 106 -8.53 -11.48 8.99
N ASP A 107 -8.86 -12.71 9.41
CA ASP A 107 -7.85 -13.71 9.79
C ASP A 107 -6.92 -14.09 8.64
N LYS A 108 -7.43 -14.07 7.40
CA LYS A 108 -6.61 -14.34 6.21
C LYS A 108 -5.77 -13.13 5.84
N VAL A 109 -6.32 -11.92 5.99
CA VAL A 109 -5.57 -10.67 5.80
C VAL A 109 -4.37 -10.64 6.75
N ASN A 110 -4.56 -10.92 8.03
CA ASN A 110 -3.48 -10.93 9.03
C ASN A 110 -2.36 -11.92 8.66
N LYS A 111 -2.70 -13.13 8.20
CA LYS A 111 -1.70 -14.12 7.75
C LYS A 111 -0.90 -13.62 6.54
N ILE A 112 -1.55 -12.94 5.62
CA ILE A 112 -0.89 -12.34 4.46
C ILE A 112 0.01 -11.18 4.87
N GLU A 113 -0.44 -10.33 5.79
CA GLU A 113 0.38 -9.22 6.32
C GLU A 113 1.64 -9.75 7.02
N GLU A 114 1.54 -10.83 7.80
CA GLU A 114 2.70 -11.50 8.39
C GLU A 114 3.68 -12.02 7.33
N GLU A 115 3.17 -12.56 6.21
CA GLU A 115 4.02 -13.03 5.12
C GLU A 115 4.68 -11.88 4.36
N ILE A 116 3.94 -10.79 4.11
CA ILE A 116 4.47 -9.55 3.53
C ILE A 116 5.61 -9.03 4.41
N ASN A 117 5.40 -8.93 5.73
CA ASN A 117 6.41 -8.44 6.67
C ASN A 117 7.72 -9.24 6.59
N LYS A 118 7.64 -10.58 6.54
CA LYS A 118 8.82 -11.46 6.42
C LYS A 118 9.60 -11.26 5.12
N ILE A 119 8.93 -10.94 4.01
CA ILE A 119 9.59 -10.67 2.73
C ILE A 119 10.19 -9.27 2.75
N VAL A 120 9.44 -8.28 3.23
CA VAL A 120 9.88 -6.89 3.28
C VAL A 120 11.13 -6.72 4.16
N GLU A 121 11.24 -7.43 5.28
CA GLU A 121 12.44 -7.41 6.13
C GLU A 121 13.73 -7.82 5.41
N LYS A 122 13.65 -8.60 4.32
CA LYS A 122 14.80 -9.00 3.51
C LYS A 122 15.16 -7.96 2.45
N ILE A 123 14.19 -7.14 2.06
CA ILE A 123 14.29 -6.16 0.99
C ILE A 123 14.65 -4.76 1.54
N ILE A 124 14.22 -4.43 2.78
CA ILE A 124 14.28 -3.09 3.40
C ILE A 124 14.77 -3.13 4.86
#